data_AF-Q2LEN6-F1
#
_entry.id   AF-Q2LEN6-F1
#
_cell.length_a   1.000
_cell.length_b   1.000
_cell.length_c   1.000
_cell.angle_alpha   90.00
_cell.angle_beta   90.00
_cell.angle_gamma   90.00
#
_symmetry.space_group_name_H-M   'P 1'
#
loop_
_entity.id
_entity.type
_entity.pdbx_description
1 polymer ?
#
loop_
_entity_poly.entity_id
_entity_poly.type
_entity_poly.pdbx_seq_one_letter_code
_entity_poly.pdbx_strand_id
1 'polypeptide(L)'
;MTTTATDPAMGPDPLERLGAVLIERLGGSWVPATRRGERAVTLLHSVTDRRIIADPYQGQIILQARTETTDAFTPTGAYTPDLTGHEDLDHWLSTGDLTEASAVMAAVVHQLLAQLPAEPGDTAAEEVLATQASELAEKSTQFAAQLIRRQPVRAAAREIYRLVVQMVETADVVDDHRGY
;
A
#
# COMPACT_ATOMS: atom_id res chain seq x y z
N MET A 1 -33.62 35.82 2.30
CA MET A 1 -32.46 35.97 3.20
C MET A 1 -32.62 34.98 4.35
N THR A 2 -31.86 33.91 4.30
CA THR A 2 -31.57 33.04 5.46
C THR A 2 -30.14 32.57 5.24
N THR A 3 -29.21 33.42 5.67
CA THR A 3 -27.80 33.06 5.84
C THR A 3 -27.74 32.11 7.02
N THR A 4 -27.60 30.81 6.74
CA THR A 4 -27.16 29.84 7.74
C THR A 4 -25.75 30.24 8.12
N ALA A 5 -25.61 30.87 9.28
CA ALA A 5 -24.31 31.16 9.85
C ALA A 5 -23.67 29.81 10.20
N THR A 6 -22.69 29.39 9.40
CA THR A 6 -21.73 28.36 9.80
C THR A 6 -21.06 28.86 11.06
N ASP A 7 -21.25 28.16 12.16
CA ASP A 7 -20.61 28.45 13.43
C ASP A 7 -19.08 28.40 13.23
N PRO A 8 -18.34 29.51 13.41
CA PRO A 8 -16.90 29.56 13.19
C PRO A 8 -16.08 28.75 14.22
N ALA A 9 -16.73 28.08 15.18
CA ALA A 9 -16.11 27.27 16.22
C ALA A 9 -15.92 25.78 15.88
N MET A 10 -16.55 25.25 14.83
CA MET A 10 -16.28 23.87 14.40
C MET A 10 -15.09 23.86 13.45
N GLY A 11 -13.93 23.44 13.97
CA GLY A 11 -12.82 23.01 13.14
C GLY A 11 -13.27 21.94 12.13
N PRO A 12 -12.50 21.73 11.05
CA PRO A 12 -12.78 20.65 10.09
C PRO A 12 -12.95 19.32 10.82
N ASP A 13 -13.88 18.47 10.34
CA ASP A 13 -14.17 17.19 10.97
C ASP A 13 -12.86 16.38 11.17
N PRO A 14 -12.57 15.90 12.39
CA PRO A 14 -11.31 15.24 12.70
C PRO A 14 -11.01 14.06 11.78
N LEU A 15 -12.03 13.26 11.44
CA LEU A 15 -11.90 12.08 10.59
C LEU A 15 -11.75 12.46 9.12
N GLU A 16 -12.48 13.48 8.64
CA GLU A 16 -12.28 14.03 7.30
C GLU A 16 -10.85 14.56 7.13
N ARG A 17 -10.35 15.29 8.13
CA ARG A 17 -8.99 15.83 8.11
C ARG A 17 -7.93 14.73 8.16
N LEU A 18 -8.11 13.71 8.99
CA LEU A 18 -7.25 12.52 9.04
C LEU A 18 -7.24 11.77 7.68
N GLY A 19 -8.40 11.55 7.08
CA GLY A 19 -8.52 10.89 5.79
C GLY A 19 -7.85 11.69 4.67
N ALA A 20 -8.05 13.01 4.63
CA ALA A 20 -7.46 13.89 3.64
C ALA A 20 -5.92 13.84 3.68
N VAL A 21 -5.31 13.94 4.87
CA VAL A 21 -3.84 13.91 4.98
C VAL A 21 -3.26 12.54 4.63
N LEU A 22 -3.96 11.45 4.96
CA LEU A 22 -3.53 10.11 4.57
C LEU A 22 -3.60 9.91 3.06
N ILE A 23 -4.67 10.35 2.39
CA ILE A 23 -4.79 10.29 0.93
C ILE A 23 -3.66 11.11 0.27
N GLU A 24 -3.42 12.33 0.75
CA GLU A 24 -2.36 13.19 0.23
C GLU A 24 -0.98 12.52 0.32
N ARG A 25 -0.68 11.85 1.44
CA ARG A 25 0.62 11.20 1.67
C ARG A 25 0.78 9.86 0.95
N LEU A 26 -0.30 9.08 0.83
CA LEU A 26 -0.26 7.76 0.20
C LEU A 26 -0.35 7.83 -1.33
N GLY A 27 -0.86 8.93 -1.89
CA GLY A 27 -0.93 9.18 -3.33
C GLY A 27 -2.28 8.85 -3.97
N GLY A 28 -2.38 9.10 -5.28
CA GLY A 28 -3.64 9.25 -6.03
C GLY A 28 -4.49 7.99 -6.26
N SER A 29 -4.07 6.83 -5.75
CA SER A 29 -4.83 5.59 -5.89
C SER A 29 -5.69 5.26 -4.67
N TRP A 30 -5.62 6.06 -3.60
CA TRP A 30 -6.43 5.86 -2.39
C TRP A 30 -7.67 6.76 -2.41
N VAL A 31 -8.84 6.16 -2.22
CA VAL A 31 -10.13 6.85 -2.19
C VAL A 31 -10.81 6.68 -0.83
N PRO A 32 -11.53 7.70 -0.35
CA PRO A 32 -12.26 7.60 0.90
C PRO A 32 -13.45 6.64 0.74
N ALA A 33 -13.61 5.76 1.72
CA ALA A 33 -14.73 4.81 1.81
C ALA A 33 -15.38 4.79 3.21
N THR A 34 -14.97 5.69 4.09
CA THR A 34 -15.59 5.93 5.40
C THR A 34 -17.07 6.21 5.23
N ARG A 35 -17.94 5.43 5.90
CA ARG A 35 -19.38 5.70 5.91
C ARG A 35 -19.72 6.75 6.96
N ARG A 36 -20.79 7.50 6.71
CA ARG A 36 -21.27 8.50 7.67
C ARG A 36 -21.61 7.84 9.01
N GLY A 37 -21.02 8.34 10.09
CA GLY A 37 -21.19 7.81 11.45
C GLY A 37 -20.23 6.68 11.82
N GLU A 38 -19.31 6.29 10.94
CA GLU A 38 -18.18 5.44 11.32
C GLU A 38 -17.18 6.23 12.15
N ARG A 39 -16.60 5.57 13.15
CA ARG A 39 -15.59 6.16 14.05
C ARG A 39 -14.18 6.16 13.48
N ALA A 40 -13.95 5.38 12.43
CA ALA A 40 -12.63 5.16 11.83
C ALA A 40 -12.65 5.58 10.37
N VAL A 41 -11.55 6.16 9.91
CA VAL A 41 -11.36 6.43 8.48
C VAL A 41 -11.09 5.11 7.76
N THR A 42 -11.83 4.84 6.70
CA THR A 42 -11.56 3.74 5.78
C THR A 42 -11.14 4.31 4.43
N LEU A 43 -9.98 3.88 3.94
CA LEU A 43 -9.50 4.14 2.59
C LEU A 43 -9.46 2.85 1.79
N LEU A 44 -9.91 2.91 0.54
CA LEU A 44 -9.80 1.82 -0.42
C LEU A 44 -8.77 2.19 -1.47
N HIS A 45 -7.98 1.22 -1.89
CA HIS A 45 -7.19 1.39 -3.10
C HIS A 45 -8.12 1.24 -4.32
N SER A 46 -7.95 2.07 -5.34
CA SER A 46 -8.86 2.13 -6.49
C SER A 46 -8.70 0.98 -7.48
N VAL A 47 -7.58 0.26 -7.41
CA VAL A 47 -7.23 -0.82 -8.35
C VAL A 47 -6.89 -2.14 -7.68
N THR A 48 -6.83 -2.19 -6.34
CA THR A 48 -6.57 -3.42 -5.58
C THR A 48 -7.63 -3.58 -4.49
N ASP A 49 -7.76 -4.78 -3.92
CA ASP A 49 -8.68 -5.05 -2.81
C ASP A 49 -8.14 -4.55 -1.45
N ARG A 50 -7.02 -3.81 -1.48
CA ARG A 50 -6.35 -3.28 -0.29
C ARG A 50 -7.15 -2.17 0.34
N ARG A 51 -7.21 -2.23 1.67
CA ARG A 51 -7.93 -1.29 2.52
C ARG A 51 -7.05 -0.83 3.65
N ILE A 52 -7.11 0.45 3.97
CA ILE A 52 -6.53 1.01 5.18
C ILE A 52 -7.66 1.44 6.10
N ILE A 53 -7.54 1.09 7.38
CA ILE A 53 -8.40 1.62 8.44
C ILE A 53 -7.52 2.42 9.39
N ALA A 54 -7.91 3.67 9.67
CA ALA A 54 -7.31 4.51 10.69
C ALA A 54 -8.37 4.83 11.75
N ASP A 55 -8.26 4.20 12.92
CA ASP A 55 -9.22 4.31 14.03
C ASP A 55 -8.59 5.17 15.16
N PRO A 56 -9.03 6.42 15.34
CA PRO A 56 -8.69 7.20 16.53
C PRO A 56 -9.27 6.53 17.77
N TYR A 57 -8.40 5.99 18.64
CA TYR A 57 -8.81 5.25 19.82
C TYR A 57 -7.87 5.54 21.00
N GLN A 58 -8.45 6.01 22.10
CA GLN A 58 -7.76 6.24 23.39
C GLN A 58 -6.45 7.06 23.26
N GLY A 59 -6.48 8.16 22.50
CA GLY A 59 -5.31 9.04 22.33
C GLY A 59 -4.27 8.54 21.33
N GLN A 60 -4.58 7.47 20.59
CA GLN A 60 -3.75 6.93 19.53
C GLN A 60 -4.54 6.84 18.22
N ILE A 61 -3.84 6.74 17.10
CA ILE A 61 -4.42 6.39 15.81
C ILE A 61 -3.98 4.97 15.49
N ILE A 62 -4.92 4.03 15.55
CA ILE A 62 -4.69 2.63 15.23
C ILE A 62 -4.80 2.47 13.71
N LEU A 63 -3.71 2.05 13.08
CA LEU A 63 -3.61 1.88 11.64
C LEU A 63 -3.66 0.38 11.32
N GLN A 64 -4.50 0.00 10.36
CA GLN A 64 -4.65 -1.37 9.92
C GLN A 64 -4.60 -1.45 8.40
N ALA A 65 -3.94 -2.48 7.89
CA ALA A 65 -4.00 -2.85 6.48
C ALA A 65 -4.79 -4.15 6.32
N ARG A 66 -5.67 -4.22 5.34
CA ARG A 66 -6.52 -5.38 5.05
C ARG A 66 -6.65 -5.61 3.55
N THR A 67 -7.06 -6.81 3.18
CA THR A 67 -7.68 -7.09 1.88
C THR A 67 -9.11 -7.58 2.11
N GLU A 68 -9.92 -7.71 1.06
CA GLU A 68 -11.28 -8.26 1.16
C GLU A 68 -11.30 -9.72 1.67
N THR A 69 -10.21 -10.45 1.47
CA THR A 69 -10.10 -11.90 1.73
C THR A 69 -9.34 -12.26 3.02
N THR A 70 -8.71 -11.30 3.69
CA THR A 70 -7.83 -11.59 4.84
C THR A 70 -8.56 -11.47 6.18
N ASP A 71 -9.25 -12.54 6.60
CA ASP A 71 -9.88 -12.63 7.93
C ASP A 71 -8.91 -13.15 9.02
N ALA A 72 -7.77 -13.75 8.65
CA ALA A 72 -6.88 -14.44 9.60
C ALA A 72 -5.76 -13.56 10.19
N PHE A 73 -5.30 -12.53 9.47
CA PHE A 73 -4.18 -11.68 9.89
C PHE A 73 -4.39 -10.24 9.41
N THR A 74 -4.51 -9.29 10.34
CA THR A 74 -4.61 -7.87 10.04
C THR A 74 -3.35 -7.17 10.55
N PRO A 75 -2.37 -6.85 9.69
CA PRO A 75 -1.26 -5.99 10.04
C PRO A 75 -1.79 -4.73 10.73
N THR A 76 -1.35 -4.49 11.96
CA THR A 76 -1.81 -3.38 12.80
C THR A 76 -0.60 -2.64 13.36
N GLY A 77 -0.64 -1.31 13.29
CA GLY A 77 0.30 -0.40 13.91
C GLY A 77 -0.45 0.69 14.67
N ALA A 78 0.26 1.49 15.45
CA ALA A 78 -0.32 2.62 16.15
C ALA A 78 0.60 3.84 16.04
N TYR A 79 0.00 5.01 15.86
CA TYR A 79 0.67 6.29 16.00
C TYR A 79 0.16 7.00 17.25
N THR A 80 1.07 7.48 18.09
CA THR A 80 0.72 8.25 19.29
C THR A 80 1.18 9.69 19.07
N PRO A 81 0.25 10.65 18.86
CA PRO A 81 0.60 12.05 18.74
C PRO A 81 1.06 12.64 20.07
N ASP A 82 1.85 13.71 19.99
CA ASP A 82 2.02 14.62 21.12
C ASP A 82 0.78 15.52 21.21
N LEU A 83 0.01 15.36 22.29
CA LEU A 83 -1.21 16.12 22.55
C LEU A 83 -0.94 17.40 23.36
N THR A 84 0.32 17.79 23.57
CA THR A 84 0.66 19.01 24.31
C THR A 84 -0.01 20.23 23.66
N GLY A 85 -0.85 20.93 24.43
CA GLY A 85 -1.61 22.09 23.96
C GLY A 85 -2.96 21.76 23.32
N HIS A 86 -3.39 20.50 23.34
CA HIS A 86 -4.69 20.05 22.84
C HIS A 86 -5.47 19.32 23.93
N GLU A 87 -6.80 19.49 23.94
CA GLU A 87 -7.69 18.86 24.94
C GLU A 87 -7.71 17.33 24.80
N ASP A 88 -7.81 16.85 23.57
CA ASP A 88 -7.84 15.44 23.21
C ASP A 88 -7.36 15.22 21.76
N LEU A 89 -7.46 13.98 21.31
CA LEU A 89 -7.07 13.56 19.96
C LEU A 89 -7.94 14.21 18.88
N ASP A 90 -9.23 14.40 19.12
CA ASP A 90 -10.16 14.97 18.14
C ASP A 90 -9.87 16.47 17.95
N HIS A 91 -9.61 17.18 19.04
CA HIS A 91 -9.17 18.57 19.02
C HIS A 91 -7.81 18.70 18.31
N TRP A 92 -6.86 17.81 18.57
CA TRP A 92 -5.57 17.78 17.85
C TRP A 92 -5.75 17.50 16.36
N LEU A 93 -6.56 16.50 15.97
CA LEU A 93 -6.84 16.20 14.57
C LEU A 93 -7.55 17.35 13.86
N SER A 94 -8.41 18.10 14.56
CA SER A 94 -9.16 19.23 13.99
C SER A 94 -8.30 20.48 13.79
N THR A 95 -7.33 20.74 14.70
CA THR A 95 -6.65 22.05 14.78
C THR A 95 -5.12 21.99 14.72
N GLY A 96 -4.51 20.84 15.03
CA GLY A 96 -3.06 20.66 15.07
C GLY A 96 -2.39 20.68 13.70
N ASP A 97 -1.08 20.89 13.67
CA ASP A 97 -0.25 20.70 12.46
C ASP A 97 0.02 19.21 12.26
N LEU A 98 -0.49 18.66 11.15
CA LEU A 98 -0.38 17.24 10.82
C LEU A 98 0.75 16.94 9.85
N THR A 99 1.62 17.90 9.51
CA THR A 99 2.63 17.74 8.45
C THR A 99 3.60 16.60 8.74
N GLU A 100 4.22 16.58 9.92
CA GLU A 100 5.14 15.52 10.34
C GLU A 100 4.38 14.24 10.72
N ALA A 101 3.28 14.38 11.47
CA ALA A 101 2.44 13.26 11.88
C ALA A 101 1.92 12.44 10.68
N SER A 102 1.47 13.11 9.62
CA SER A 102 0.98 12.44 8.40
C SER A 102 2.09 11.68 7.68
N ALA A 103 3.33 12.18 7.66
CA ALA A 103 4.46 11.48 7.08
C ALA A 103 4.81 10.20 7.88
N VAL A 104 4.78 10.28 9.22
CA VAL A 104 5.01 9.13 10.09
C VAL A 104 3.88 8.09 9.93
N MET A 105 2.62 8.52 9.94
CA MET A 105 1.48 7.63 9.73
C MET A 105 1.54 6.95 8.37
N ALA A 106 1.89 7.66 7.30
CA ALA A 106 2.05 7.08 5.97
C ALA A 106 3.19 6.04 5.93
N ALA A 107 4.32 6.30 6.59
CA ALA A 107 5.41 5.33 6.70
C ALA A 107 4.97 4.04 7.42
N VAL A 108 4.20 4.18 8.51
CA VAL A 108 3.60 3.02 9.20
C VAL A 108 2.65 2.28 8.26
N VAL A 109 1.76 2.98 7.56
CA VAL A 109 0.83 2.37 6.58
C VAL A 109 1.59 1.60 5.50
N HIS A 110 2.67 2.14 4.94
CA HIS A 110 3.48 1.42 3.96
C HIS A 110 4.10 0.14 4.53
N GLN A 111 4.59 0.17 5.78
CA GLN A 111 5.10 -1.03 6.46
C GLN A 111 4.00 -2.08 6.71
N LEU A 112 2.77 -1.65 6.99
CA LEU A 112 1.64 -2.56 7.16
C LEU A 112 1.21 -3.18 5.82
N LEU A 113 1.17 -2.38 4.75
CA LEU A 113 0.86 -2.84 3.40
C LEU A 113 1.88 -3.86 2.87
N ALA A 114 3.16 -3.70 3.23
CA ALA A 114 4.21 -4.65 2.87
C ALA A 114 4.07 -6.02 3.56
N GLN A 115 3.26 -6.11 4.62
CA GLN A 115 2.96 -7.37 5.32
C GLN A 115 1.73 -8.09 4.76
N LEU A 116 0.96 -7.44 3.88
CA LEU A 116 -0.13 -8.11 3.16
C LEU A 116 0.45 -9.02 2.06
N PRO A 117 -0.22 -10.14 1.76
CA PRO A 117 0.11 -10.91 0.57
C PRO A 117 0.06 -10.01 -0.69
N ALA A 118 0.98 -10.26 -1.63
CA ALA A 118 0.95 -9.60 -2.93
C ALA A 118 -0.38 -9.94 -3.64
N GLU A 119 -1.04 -8.95 -4.26
CA GLU A 119 -2.31 -9.19 -4.94
C GLU A 119 -2.12 -9.74 -6.35
N PRO A 120 -3.06 -10.58 -6.84
CA PRO A 120 -3.23 -10.83 -8.25
C PRO A 120 -3.87 -9.58 -8.89
N GLY A 121 -3.15 -8.94 -9.80
CA GLY A 121 -3.68 -7.88 -10.67
C GLY A 121 -2.85 -6.64 -10.49
N ASP A 122 -1.74 -6.55 -11.21
CA ASP A 122 -0.84 -5.44 -11.02
C ASP A 122 0.01 -5.28 -12.27
N THR A 123 0.21 -4.03 -12.69
CA THR A 123 1.37 -3.67 -13.50
C THR A 123 2.68 -4.23 -12.91
N ALA A 124 2.72 -4.56 -11.61
CA ALA A 124 3.82 -5.28 -10.99
C ALA A 124 4.06 -6.71 -11.52
N ALA A 125 3.03 -7.51 -11.88
CA ALA A 125 3.27 -8.84 -12.47
C ALA A 125 3.83 -8.73 -13.89
N GLU A 126 3.34 -7.75 -14.66
CA GLU A 126 3.89 -7.43 -15.99
C GLU A 126 5.30 -6.83 -15.92
N GLU A 127 5.59 -5.98 -14.93
CA GLU A 127 6.93 -5.43 -14.67
C GLU A 127 7.90 -6.50 -14.16
N VAL A 128 7.44 -7.42 -13.31
CA VAL A 128 8.22 -8.58 -12.88
C VAL A 128 8.46 -9.49 -14.07
N LEU A 129 7.46 -9.76 -14.91
CA LEU A 129 7.63 -10.57 -16.11
C LEU A 129 8.60 -9.91 -17.11
N ALA A 130 8.52 -8.60 -17.30
CA ALA A 130 9.46 -7.82 -18.14
C ALA A 130 10.88 -7.83 -17.57
N THR A 131 11.02 -7.74 -16.24
CA THR A 131 12.29 -7.83 -15.52
C THR A 131 12.90 -9.23 -15.66
N GLN A 132 12.11 -10.28 -15.44
CA GLN A 132 12.53 -11.67 -15.59
C GLN A 132 12.91 -11.98 -17.05
N ALA A 133 12.18 -11.44 -18.03
CA ALA A 133 12.53 -11.55 -19.45
C ALA A 133 13.88 -10.89 -19.78
N SER A 134 14.15 -9.72 -19.19
CA SER A 134 15.43 -9.02 -19.34
C SER A 134 16.58 -9.80 -18.68
N GLU A 135 16.37 -10.34 -17.48
CA GLU A 135 17.34 -11.18 -16.79
C GLU A 135 17.61 -12.48 -17.56
N LEU A 136 16.59 -13.10 -18.16
CA LEU A 136 16.74 -14.30 -18.98
C LEU A 136 17.63 -14.02 -20.20
N ALA A 137 17.47 -12.86 -20.85
CA ALA A 137 18.30 -12.47 -21.98
C ALA A 137 19.77 -12.28 -21.58
N GLU A 138 20.01 -11.66 -20.42
CA GLU A 138 21.37 -11.49 -19.89
C GLU A 138 22.03 -12.82 -19.53
N LYS A 139 21.33 -13.68 -18.78
CA LYS A 139 21.83 -15.00 -18.36
C LYS A 139 22.07 -15.92 -19.54
N SER A 140 21.22 -15.87 -20.56
CA SER A 140 21.40 -16.62 -21.82
C SER A 140 22.65 -16.17 -22.58
N THR A 141 22.91 -14.86 -22.61
CA THR A 141 24.13 -14.29 -23.20
C THR A 141 25.37 -14.74 -22.44
N GLN A 142 25.34 -14.72 -21.11
CA GLN A 142 26.44 -15.21 -20.27
C GLN A 142 26.69 -16.72 -20.47
N PHE A 143 25.64 -17.52 -20.54
CA PHE A 143 25.71 -18.96 -20.83
C PHE A 143 26.37 -19.24 -22.18
N ALA A 144 25.97 -18.52 -23.23
CA ALA A 144 26.58 -18.64 -24.56
C ALA A 144 28.08 -18.27 -24.52
N ALA A 145 28.45 -17.20 -23.81
CA ALA A 145 29.85 -16.83 -23.63
C ALA A 145 30.65 -17.90 -22.88
N GLN A 146 30.07 -18.55 -21.86
CA GLN A 146 30.70 -19.67 -21.15
C GLN A 146 30.91 -20.89 -22.05
N LEU A 147 29.96 -21.22 -22.92
CA LEU A 147 30.13 -22.28 -23.93
C LEU A 147 31.29 -21.99 -24.88
N ILE A 148 31.35 -20.75 -25.41
CA ILE A 148 32.45 -20.31 -26.29
C ILE A 148 33.80 -20.43 -25.58
N ARG A 149 33.84 -20.05 -24.30
CA ARG A 149 35.04 -20.13 -23.44
C ARG A 149 35.28 -21.52 -22.84
N ARG A 150 34.46 -22.52 -23.18
CA ARG A 150 34.53 -23.91 -22.68
C ARG A 150 34.52 -24.02 -21.15
N GLN A 151 33.78 -23.14 -20.48
CA GLN A 151 33.59 -23.19 -19.03
C GLN A 151 32.50 -24.20 -18.63
N PRO A 152 32.49 -24.70 -17.38
CA PRO A 152 31.40 -25.54 -16.88
C PRO A 152 30.07 -24.80 -16.86
N VAL A 153 29.10 -25.26 -17.66
CA VAL A 153 27.83 -24.54 -17.89
C VAL A 153 26.63 -25.08 -17.11
N ARG A 154 26.81 -26.16 -16.33
CA ARG A 154 25.70 -26.86 -15.67
C ARG A 154 24.96 -25.98 -14.65
N ALA A 155 25.69 -25.13 -13.92
CA ALA A 155 25.10 -24.20 -12.96
C ALA A 155 24.27 -23.12 -13.67
N ALA A 156 24.85 -22.50 -14.70
CA ALA A 156 24.16 -21.49 -15.51
C ALA A 156 22.90 -22.06 -16.21
N ALA A 157 22.95 -23.29 -16.72
CA ALA A 157 21.78 -23.96 -17.30
C ALA A 157 20.65 -24.17 -16.27
N ARG A 158 20.98 -24.53 -15.03
CA ARG A 158 20.00 -24.68 -13.94
C ARG A 158 19.38 -23.35 -13.52
N GLU A 159 20.18 -22.29 -13.51
CA GLU A 159 19.73 -20.95 -13.16
C GLU A 159 18.75 -20.41 -14.21
N ILE A 160 19.05 -20.61 -15.51
CA ILE A 160 18.14 -20.33 -16.62
C ILE A 160 16.85 -21.13 -16.49
N TYR A 161 16.93 -22.44 -16.23
CA TYR A 161 15.75 -23.28 -16.05
C TYR A 161 14.86 -22.79 -14.91
N ARG A 162 15.44 -22.45 -13.75
CA ARG A 162 14.69 -21.92 -12.61
C ARG A 162 13.97 -20.61 -12.96
N LEU A 163 14.64 -19.71 -13.68
CA LEU A 163 14.08 -18.43 -14.10
C LEU A 163 12.91 -18.61 -15.09
N VAL A 164 13.03 -19.55 -16.05
CA VAL A 164 11.96 -19.86 -17.00
C VAL A 164 10.73 -20.41 -16.29
N VAL A 165 10.89 -21.29 -15.29
CA VAL A 165 9.74 -21.81 -14.51
C VAL A 165 9.00 -20.66 -13.80
N GLN A 166 9.74 -19.75 -13.17
CA GLN A 166 9.14 -18.58 -12.50
C GLN A 166 8.44 -17.64 -13.48
N MET A 167 9.00 -17.48 -14.69
CA MET A 167 8.38 -16.69 -15.75
C MET A 167 7.08 -17.30 -16.26
N VAL A 168 6.99 -18.62 -16.40
CA VAL A 168 5.74 -19.29 -16.80
C VAL A 168 4.66 -19.06 -15.75
N GLU A 169 4.97 -19.28 -14.47
CA GLU A 169 4.03 -19.00 -13.38
C GLU A 169 3.59 -17.54 -13.35
N THR A 170 4.50 -16.60 -13.62
CA THR A 170 4.18 -15.16 -13.68
C THR A 170 3.38 -14.80 -14.94
N ALA A 171 3.64 -15.45 -16.07
CA ALA A 171 2.93 -15.24 -17.33
C ALA A 171 1.50 -15.79 -17.28
N ASP A 172 1.29 -16.97 -16.70
CA ASP A 172 -0.05 -17.53 -16.46
C ASP A 172 -0.88 -16.57 -15.63
N VAL A 173 -0.28 -16.00 -14.58
CA VAL A 173 -0.90 -14.95 -13.77
C VAL A 173 -1.24 -13.73 -14.64
N VAL A 174 -0.32 -13.23 -15.47
CA VAL A 174 -0.61 -12.08 -16.37
C VAL A 174 -1.73 -12.38 -17.38
N ASP A 175 -1.76 -13.58 -17.96
CA ASP A 175 -2.77 -13.99 -18.93
C ASP A 175 -4.16 -14.16 -18.29
N ASP A 176 -4.23 -14.77 -17.10
CA ASP A 176 -5.43 -14.84 -16.27
C ASP A 176 -5.98 -13.42 -15.98
N HIS A 177 -5.10 -12.44 -15.69
CA HIS A 177 -5.49 -11.05 -15.47
C HIS A 177 -6.02 -10.36 -16.72
N ARG A 178 -5.52 -10.74 -17.90
CA ARG A 178 -5.96 -10.19 -19.19
C ARG A 178 -7.19 -10.90 -19.75
N GLY A 179 -7.59 -12.02 -19.13
CA GLY A 179 -8.74 -12.82 -19.53
C GLY A 179 -8.49 -13.71 -20.73
N TYR A 180 -7.25 -14.19 -20.90
CA TYR A 180 -6.85 -15.13 -21.96
C TYR A 180 -6.89 -16.59 -21.51
#